data_AF-A0A5D6UU93-F1
#
_entry.id   AF-A0A5D6UU93-F1
#
_cell.length_a   1.000
_cell.length_b   1.000
_cell.length_c   1.000
_cell.angle_alpha   90.00
_cell.angle_beta   90.00
_cell.angle_gamma   90.00
#
_symmetry.space_group_name_H-M   'P 1'
#
loop_
_entity.id
_entity.type
_entity.pdbx_description
1 polymer ?
#
loop_
_entity_poly.entity_id
_entity_poly.type
_entity_poly.pdbx_seq_one_letter_code
_entity_poly.pdbx_strand_id
1 'polypeptide(L)'
;MTVGDAVLYPREQAVGLVYEVYERGPGQRPGAQVLLSDGRDLSGFSAEEADQFLQPLGPTGLTYEFTHVGQLRADYHRGRFAQAFATARLLAGFRDIRYLNAR
;
A
#
# COMPACT_ATOMS: atom_id res chain seq x y z
N MET A 1 4.52 -10.48 -3.10
CA MET A 1 3.55 -9.44 -2.77
C MET A 1 2.35 -9.61 -3.68
N THR A 2 1.16 -9.42 -3.13
CA THR A 2 -0.13 -9.48 -3.83
C THR A 2 -0.92 -8.22 -3.52
N VAL A 3 -1.97 -7.95 -4.31
CA VAL A 3 -2.91 -6.86 -4.01
C VAL A 3 -3.47 -7.05 -2.59
N GLY A 4 -3.50 -5.97 -1.82
CA GLY A 4 -3.93 -5.97 -0.42
C GLY A 4 -2.84 -6.28 0.60
N ASP A 5 -1.59 -6.52 0.17
CA ASP A 5 -0.46 -6.55 1.08
C ASP A 5 -0.10 -5.14 1.55
N ALA A 6 0.26 -5.03 2.83
CA ALA A 6 0.86 -3.84 3.41
C ALA A 6 2.39 -3.87 3.28
N VAL A 7 2.95 -2.69 3.10
CA VAL A 7 4.39 -2.42 3.14
C VAL A 7 4.69 -1.23 4.02
N LEU A 8 5.88 -1.21 4.60
CA LEU A 8 6.49 0.01 5.10
C LEU A 8 7.40 0.58 4.01
N TYR A 9 7.30 1.88 3.76
CA TYR A 9 8.26 2.62 2.96
C TYR A 9 9.20 3.41 3.88
N PRO A 10 10.39 2.89 4.21
CA PRO A 10 11.23 3.47 5.27
C PRO A 10 11.68 4.90 4.98
N ARG A 11 11.88 5.24 3.70
CA ARG A 11 12.29 6.59 3.26
C ARG A 11 11.31 7.68 3.72
N GLU A 12 10.01 7.39 3.66
CA GLU A 12 8.94 8.33 4.02
C GLU A 12 8.36 8.03 5.41
N GLN A 13 8.86 7.00 6.10
CA GLN A 13 8.32 6.48 7.36
C GLN A 13 6.79 6.27 7.31
N ALA A 14 6.29 5.79 6.17
CA ALA A 14 4.87 5.66 5.90
C ALA A 14 4.51 4.21 5.56
N VAL A 15 3.34 3.77 5.99
CA VAL A 15 2.76 2.51 5.50
C VAL A 15 2.10 2.74 4.14
N GLY A 16 2.16 1.72 3.29
CA GLY A 16 1.52 1.66 1.99
C GLY A 16 0.75 0.36 1.78
N LEU A 17 -0.13 0.36 0.80
CA LEU A 17 -0.90 -0.79 0.35
C LEU A 17 -0.59 -1.07 -1.11
N VAL A 18 -0.35 -2.34 -1.43
CA VAL A 18 -0.28 -2.79 -2.83
C VAL A 18 -1.68 -2.79 -3.40
N TYR A 19 -1.96 -1.89 -4.34
CA TYR A 19 -3.28 -1.83 -5.00
C TYR A 19 -3.30 -2.49 -6.37
N GLU A 20 -2.13 -2.72 -6.97
CA GLU A 20 -1.98 -3.41 -8.25
C GLU A 20 -0.66 -4.17 -8.30
N VAL A 21 -0.68 -5.34 -8.95
CA VAL A 21 0.49 -6.12 -9.32
C VAL A 21 0.43 -6.33 -10.83
N TYR A 22 1.51 -6.01 -11.54
CA TYR A 22 1.53 -5.99 -13.00
C TYR A 22 2.69 -6.79 -13.56
N GLU A 23 2.48 -7.41 -14.72
CA GLU A 23 3.51 -8.14 -15.45
C GLU A 23 4.50 -7.16 -16.11
N ARG A 24 5.79 -7.50 -16.09
CA ARG A 24 6.85 -6.68 -16.72
C ARG A 24 7.47 -7.30 -17.96
N GLY A 25 7.25 -8.60 -18.19
CA GLY A 25 7.74 -9.33 -19.35
C GLY A 25 8.00 -10.81 -19.06
N PRO A 26 8.27 -11.62 -20.10
CA PRO A 26 8.50 -13.05 -19.94
C PRO A 26 9.64 -13.35 -18.96
N GLY A 27 9.38 -14.20 -17.97
CA GLY A 27 10.38 -14.62 -16.98
C GLY A 27 10.77 -13.56 -15.93
N GLN A 28 10.13 -12.38 -15.93
CA GLN A 28 10.36 -11.35 -14.93
C GLN A 28 9.39 -11.48 -13.76
N ARG A 29 9.87 -11.19 -12.55
CA ARG A 29 8.98 -11.07 -11.38
C ARG A 29 8.03 -9.88 -11.59
N PRO A 30 6.74 -10.01 -11.21
CA PRO A 30 5.79 -8.91 -11.30
C PRO A 30 6.25 -7.67 -10.52
N GLY A 31 5.91 -6.50 -11.05
CA GLY A 31 6.02 -5.23 -10.32
C GLY A 31 4.78 -4.97 -9.47
N ALA A 32 4.84 -3.94 -8.63
CA ALA A 32 3.74 -3.56 -7.75
C ALA A 32 3.55 -2.05 -7.71
N GLN A 33 2.30 -1.59 -7.68
CA GLN A 33 1.97 -0.19 -7.40
C GLN A 33 1.49 -0.04 -5.96
N VAL A 34 1.94 1.04 -5.30
CA VAL A 34 1.72 1.25 -3.86
C VAL A 34 1.05 2.60 -3.59
N LEU A 35 -0.05 2.55 -2.85
CA LEU A 35 -0.73 3.72 -2.31
C LEU A 35 -0.30 3.93 -0.86
N LEU A 36 0.28 5.09 -0.54
CA LEU A 36 0.63 5.45 0.83
C LEU A 36 -0.58 5.87 1.66
N SER A 37 -0.44 5.75 2.97
CA SER A 37 -1.48 6.11 3.94
C SER A 37 -1.88 7.58 3.99
N ASP A 38 -1.12 8.46 3.32
CA ASP A 38 -1.44 9.88 3.10
C ASP A 38 -2.15 10.13 1.76
N GLY A 39 -2.35 9.09 0.95
CA GLY A 39 -3.03 9.15 -0.34
C GLY A 39 -2.11 9.42 -1.52
N ARG A 40 -0.79 9.54 -1.30
CA ARG A 40 0.18 9.59 -2.40
C ARG A 40 0.30 8.23 -3.06
N ASP A 41 0.22 8.23 -4.38
CA ASP A 41 0.56 7.08 -5.21
C ASP A 41 2.06 7.11 -5.51
N LEU A 42 2.78 6.07 -5.11
CA LEU A 42 4.22 5.93 -5.37
C LEU A 42 4.54 5.30 -6.72
N SER A 43 3.54 5.02 -7.56
CA SER A 43 3.67 4.40 -8.88
C SER A 43 4.31 3.00 -8.82
N GLY A 44 4.73 2.49 -9.98
CA GLY A 44 5.17 1.10 -10.15
C GLY A 44 6.62 0.84 -9.75
N PHE A 45 6.80 0.01 -8.73
CA PHE A 45 8.08 -0.60 -8.38
C PHE A 45 8.31 -1.86 -9.22
N SER A 46 9.52 -2.03 -9.74
CA SER A 46 9.97 -3.38 -10.11
C SER A 46 10.04 -4.29 -8.90
N ALA A 47 10.18 -5.59 -9.14
CA ALA A 47 10.39 -6.54 -8.05
C ALA A 47 11.68 -6.25 -7.27
N GLU A 48 12.75 -5.84 -7.97
CA GLU A 48 14.04 -5.49 -7.37
C GLU A 48 13.97 -4.17 -6.59
N GLU A 49 13.28 -3.17 -7.13
CA GLU A 49 13.03 -1.90 -6.43
C GLU A 49 12.16 -2.13 -5.20
N ALA A 50 11.14 -2.98 -5.28
CA ALA A 50 10.32 -3.36 -4.14
C ALA A 50 11.16 -4.05 -3.06
N ASP A 51 12.02 -5.00 -3.42
CA ASP A 51 12.92 -5.68 -2.47
C ASP A 51 13.91 -4.70 -1.81
N GLN A 52 14.34 -3.66 -2.54
CA GLN A 52 15.29 -2.67 -2.04
C GLN A 52 14.65 -1.59 -1.15
N PHE A 53 13.45 -1.13 -1.51
CA PHE A 53 12.85 0.07 -0.94
C PHE A 53 11.66 -0.20 -0.04
N LEU A 54 11.00 -1.35 -0.15
CA LEU A 54 9.80 -1.67 0.59
C LEU A 54 10.09 -2.79 1.59
N GLN A 55 9.59 -2.61 2.81
CA GLN A 55 9.61 -3.69 3.80
C GLN A 55 8.21 -4.33 3.84
N PRO A 56 8.06 -5.61 3.49
CA PRO A 56 6.78 -6.31 3.58
C PRO A 56 6.28 -6.37 5.02
N LEU A 57 5.00 -6.06 5.24
CA LEU A 57 4.34 -6.15 6.53
C LEU A 57 3.34 -7.32 6.60
N GLY A 58 2.84 -7.75 5.44
CA GLY A 58 1.89 -8.85 5.29
C GLY A 58 0.49 -8.40 4.87
N PRO A 59 -0.47 -9.33 4.78
CA PRO A 59 -1.79 -9.07 4.20
C PRO A 59 -2.67 -8.22 5.12
N THR A 60 -3.46 -7.32 4.54
CA THR A 60 -4.47 -6.54 5.30
C THR A 60 -5.90 -7.04 5.12
N GLY A 61 -6.11 -8.02 4.25
CA GLY A 61 -7.45 -8.48 3.82
C GLY A 61 -8.16 -7.54 2.84
N LEU A 62 -7.46 -6.56 2.27
CA LEU A 62 -8.02 -5.71 1.23
C LEU A 62 -8.14 -6.50 -0.08
N THR A 63 -9.35 -6.55 -0.63
CA THR A 63 -9.58 -6.93 -2.02
C THR A 63 -9.85 -5.67 -2.83
N TYR A 64 -9.04 -5.43 -3.86
CA TYR A 64 -9.15 -4.24 -4.69
C TYR A 64 -8.90 -4.57 -6.16
N GLU A 65 -9.61 -3.89 -7.04
CA GLU A 65 -9.41 -3.96 -8.49
C GLU A 65 -9.19 -2.54 -8.99
N PHE A 66 -7.99 -2.30 -9.51
CA PHE A 66 -7.61 -1.02 -10.07
C PHE A 66 -8.06 -0.93 -11.53
N THR A 67 -8.72 0.18 -11.89
CA THR A 67 -9.08 0.47 -13.28
C THR A 67 -8.36 1.70 -13.81
N HIS A 68 -8.30 2.79 -13.03
CA HIS A 68 -7.58 4.02 -13.40
C HIS A 68 -7.32 4.92 -12.18
N VAL A 69 -6.37 5.84 -12.31
CA VAL A 69 -5.94 6.76 -11.22
C VAL A 69 -7.07 7.60 -10.63
N GLY A 70 -8.05 8.00 -11.45
CA GLY A 70 -9.24 8.73 -10.98
C GLY A 70 -10.10 7.93 -10.01
N GLN A 71 -10.29 6.62 -10.26
CA GLN A 71 -11.02 5.72 -9.38
C GLN A 71 -10.24 5.52 -8.07
N LEU A 72 -8.93 5.27 -8.16
CA LEU A 72 -8.06 5.11 -6.99
C LEU A 72 -8.18 6.32 -6.04
N ARG A 73 -8.08 7.54 -6.59
CA ARG A 73 -8.19 8.77 -5.82
C ARG A 73 -9.58 8.94 -5.19
N ALA A 74 -10.64 8.67 -5.95
CA ALA A 74 -12.01 8.75 -5.44
C ALA A 74 -12.25 7.73 -4.30
N ASP A 75 -11.79 6.50 -4.46
CA ASP A 75 -11.92 5.43 -3.47
C ASP A 75 -11.12 5.73 -2.19
N TYR A 76 -9.94 6.34 -2.33
CA TYR A 76 -9.17 6.85 -1.20
C TYR A 76 -9.93 7.91 -0.41
N HIS A 77 -10.45 8.94 -1.09
CA HIS A 77 -11.21 10.00 -0.43
C HIS A 77 -12.53 9.50 0.18
N ARG A 78 -13.12 8.42 -0.34
CA ARG A 78 -14.30 7.76 0.23
C ARG A 78 -13.98 6.84 1.41
N GLY A 79 -12.69 6.68 1.76
CA GLY A 79 -12.27 5.87 2.90
C GLY A 79 -12.25 4.36 2.62
N ARG A 80 -12.28 3.92 1.35
CA ARG A 80 -12.29 2.49 0.98
C ARG A 80 -11.09 1.72 1.55
N PHE A 81 -9.95 2.39 1.70
CA PHE A 81 -8.71 1.81 2.22
C PHE A 81 -8.52 1.99 3.75
N ALA A 82 -9.47 2.63 4.44
CA ALA A 82 -9.27 3.03 5.84
C ALA A 82 -8.98 1.84 6.77
N GLN A 83 -9.74 0.75 6.65
CA GLN A 83 -9.52 -0.46 7.43
C GLN A 83 -8.18 -1.13 7.09
N ALA A 84 -7.83 -1.20 5.81
CA ALA A 84 -6.57 -1.77 5.35
C ALA A 84 -5.36 -0.99 5.91
N PHE A 85 -5.41 0.34 5.91
CA PHE A 85 -4.39 1.17 6.52
C PHE A 85 -4.34 1.06 8.04
N ALA A 86 -5.49 0.88 8.72
CA ALA A 86 -5.50 0.60 10.16
C ALA A 86 -4.75 -0.71 10.45
N THR A 87 -5.02 -1.78 9.70
CA THR A 87 -4.28 -3.05 9.80
C THR A 87 -2.80 -2.88 9.48
N ALA A 88 -2.44 -2.18 8.41
CA ALA A 88 -1.05 -1.92 8.03
C ALA A 88 -0.26 -1.22 9.16
N ARG A 89 -0.87 -0.23 9.84
CA ARG A 89 -0.27 0.45 10.99
C ARG A 89 -0.03 -0.50 12.16
N LEU A 90 -0.99 -1.39 12.46
CA LEU A 90 -0.82 -2.41 13.50
C LEU A 90 0.34 -3.37 13.17
N LEU A 91 0.43 -3.83 11.92
CA LEU A 91 1.50 -4.73 11.46
C LEU A 91 2.89 -4.07 11.54
N ALA A 92 2.99 -2.80 11.20
CA ALA A 92 4.22 -2.02 11.33
C ALA A 92 4.58 -1.65 12.79
N GLY A 93 3.72 -1.98 13.76
CA GLY A 93 3.90 -1.53 15.14
C GLY A 93 3.73 -0.03 15.34
N PHE A 94 3.12 0.69 14.38
CA PHE A 94 2.77 2.09 14.56
C PHE A 94 1.66 2.23 15.60
N ARG A 95 1.96 2.89 16.71
CA ARG A 95 0.96 3.51 17.59
C ARG A 95 0.79 4.96 17.15
N ASP A 96 -0.18 5.25 16.29
CA ASP A 96 -0.47 6.63 15.92
C ASP A 96 -1.16 7.35 17.09
N ILE A 97 -0.43 8.23 17.78
CA ILE A 97 -0.93 9.02 18.91
C ILE A 97 -2.14 9.89 18.50
N ARG A 98 -2.28 10.23 17.21
CA ARG A 98 -3.40 11.06 16.73
C ARG A 98 -4.75 10.36 16.80
N TYR A 99 -4.78 9.02 16.84
CA TYR A 99 -6.01 8.24 17.02
C TYR A 99 -6.34 7.93 18.49
N LEU A 100 -5.48 8.34 19.44
CA LEU A 100 -5.82 8.31 20.87
C LEU A 100 -6.66 9.51 21.32
N ASN A 101 -6.70 10.58 20.51
CA ASN A 101 -7.38 11.84 20.84
C ASN A 101 -8.68 12.09 20.05
N ALA A 102 -9.16 11.10 19.29
CA ALA A 102 -10.51 11.14 18.72
C ALA A 102 -11.50 10.53 19.74
N ARG A 103 -11.83 11.31 20.77
CA ARG A 103 -12.96 11.07 21.67
C ARG A 103 -13.80 12.33 21.75
#